data_AF-A0A4U1JFG6-F1
#
_entry.id   AF-A0A4U1JFG6-F1
#
_cell.length_a   1.000
_cell.length_b   1.000
_cell.length_c   1.000
_cell.angle_alpha   90.00
_cell.angle_beta   90.00
_cell.angle_gamma   90.00
#
_symmetry.space_group_name_H-M   'P 1'
#
loop_
_entity.id
_entity.type
_entity.pdbx_description
1 polymer ?
#
loop_
_entity_poly.entity_id
_entity_poly.type
_entity_poly.pdbx_seq_one_letter_code
_entity_poly.pdbx_strand_id
1 'polypeptide(L)'
;MGWATGYITKLRAGEIVSFRPRGNSMAPRIESGQLCTVEPVDPRDLRPGDIVLCKVRGTEYLHFVKSVQDGRFQIGNNRGHINGWIGHNAIFGRLVKVEP
;
A
#
# COMPACT_ATOMS: atom_id res chain seq x y z
N MET A 1 5.79 3.55 -16.59
CA MET A 1 6.38 3.79 -15.25
C MET A 1 5.26 4.24 -14.34
N GLY A 2 5.11 3.68 -13.13
CA GLY A 2 4.02 4.03 -12.22
C GLY A 2 4.37 5.21 -11.31
N TRP A 3 3.37 5.83 -10.69
CA TRP A 3 3.51 7.05 -9.88
C TRP A 3 4.43 6.87 -8.67
N ALA A 4 4.57 5.64 -8.17
CA ALA A 4 5.32 5.32 -6.96
C ALA A 4 6.72 4.76 -7.25
N THR A 5 7.16 4.69 -8.51
CA THR A 5 8.40 4.00 -8.92
C THR A 5 9.61 4.41 -8.08
N GLY A 6 9.83 5.71 -7.88
CA GLY A 6 10.96 6.21 -7.09
C GLY A 6 10.87 5.85 -5.60
N TYR A 7 9.66 5.88 -5.03
CA TYR A 7 9.43 5.49 -3.63
C TYR A 7 9.62 3.99 -3.43
N ILE A 8 9.19 3.17 -4.38
CA ILE A 8 9.38 1.71 -4.37
C ILE A 8 10.87 1.36 -4.38
N THR A 9 11.69 2.07 -5.17
CA THR A 9 13.14 1.87 -5.19
C THR A 9 13.76 2.13 -3.81
N LYS A 10 13.37 3.23 -3.16
CA LYS A 10 13.84 3.59 -1.81
C LYS A 10 13.40 2.58 -0.74
N LEU A 11 12.13 2.17 -0.77
CA LEU A 11 11.61 1.15 0.15
C LEU A 11 12.35 -0.18 0.02
N ARG A 12 12.66 -0.59 -1.21
CA ARG A 12 13.48 -1.80 -1.47
C ARG A 12 14.91 -1.68 -0.96
N ALA A 13 15.44 -0.46 -0.86
CA ALA A 13 16.73 -0.17 -0.24
C ALA A 13 16.66 -0.07 1.30
N GLY A 14 15.47 -0.28 1.91
CA GLY A 14 15.29 -0.19 3.35
C GLY A 14 14.96 1.21 3.87
N GLU A 15 14.73 2.18 2.98
CA GLU A 15 14.42 3.56 3.38
C GLU A 15 12.93 3.75 3.68
N ILE A 16 12.63 4.57 4.69
CA ILE A 16 11.29 5.09 4.94
C ILE A 16 11.01 6.22 3.96
N VAL A 17 9.80 6.25 3.38
CA VAL A 17 9.40 7.25 2.40
C VAL A 17 8.14 7.98 2.85
N SER A 18 8.00 9.22 2.40
CA SER A 18 6.75 9.97 2.57
C SER A 18 6.31 10.58 1.24
N PHE A 19 5.01 10.54 0.97
CA PHE A 19 4.42 11.03 -0.28
C PHE A 19 2.94 11.40 -0.09
N ARG A 20 2.39 12.14 -1.05
CA ARG A 20 0.99 12.59 -1.06
C ARG A 20 0.21 11.86 -2.17
N PRO A 21 -0.37 10.68 -1.89
CA PRO A 21 -1.14 9.95 -2.91
C PRO A 21 -2.36 10.76 -3.33
N ARG A 22 -2.81 10.60 -4.58
CA ARG A 22 -3.97 11.31 -5.14
C ARG A 22 -5.08 10.34 -5.49
N GLY A 23 -6.31 10.80 -5.32
CA GLY A 23 -7.52 10.02 -5.57
C GLY A 23 -8.34 9.79 -4.30
N ASN A 24 -9.55 9.27 -4.48
CA ASN A 24 -10.54 9.21 -3.41
C ASN A 24 -10.83 7.77 -2.93
N SER A 25 -10.09 6.78 -3.42
CA SER A 25 -10.32 5.35 -3.13
C SER A 25 -10.14 5.00 -1.65
N MET A 26 -9.34 5.79 -0.93
CA MET A 26 -9.03 5.60 0.49
C MET A 26 -9.75 6.56 1.43
N ALA A 27 -10.50 7.54 0.92
CA ALA A 27 -11.29 8.44 1.76
C ALA A 27 -12.37 7.66 2.56
N PRO A 28 -12.71 8.07 3.79
CA PRO A 28 -12.10 9.18 4.56
C PRO A 28 -10.85 8.77 5.34
N ARG A 29 -10.33 7.55 5.18
CA ARG A 29 -9.15 7.09 5.92
C ARG A 29 -7.87 7.80 5.50
N ILE A 30 -7.73 8.06 4.20
CA ILE A 30 -6.67 8.87 3.62
C ILE A 30 -7.33 9.77 2.58
N GLU A 31 -7.29 11.06 2.82
CA GLU A 31 -7.81 12.07 1.88
C GLU A 31 -6.84 12.31 0.73
N SER A 32 -7.37 12.75 -0.41
CA SER A 32 -6.56 13.01 -1.60
C SER A 32 -5.52 14.10 -1.31
N GLY A 33 -4.24 13.76 -1.47
CA GLY A 33 -3.12 14.66 -1.21
C GLY A 33 -2.66 14.71 0.25
N GLN A 34 -3.25 13.93 1.17
CA GLN A 34 -2.81 13.84 2.56
C GLN A 34 -1.41 13.21 2.65
N LEU A 35 -0.56 13.66 3.59
CA LEU A 35 0.81 13.15 3.68
C LEU A 35 0.81 11.78 4.34
N CYS A 36 1.38 10.80 3.66
CA CYS A 36 1.48 9.41 4.10
C CYS A 36 2.96 9.02 4.26
N THR A 37 3.29 8.34 5.35
CA THR A 37 4.62 7.76 5.59
C THR A 37 4.54 6.24 5.52
N VAL A 38 5.39 5.64 4.70
CA VAL A 38 5.45 4.21 4.45
C VAL A 38 6.86 3.70 4.78
N GLU A 39 6.93 2.62 5.53
CA GLU A 39 8.18 1.92 5.87
C GLU A 39 8.30 0.58 5.12
N PRO A 40 9.52 0.07 4.89
CA PRO A 40 9.72 -1.31 4.46
C PRO A 40 9.09 -2.29 5.45
N VAL A 41 8.51 -3.37 4.95
CA VAL A 41 7.81 -4.36 5.78
C VAL A 41 8.16 -5.76 5.33
N ASP A 42 8.33 -6.68 6.28
CA ASP A 42 8.33 -8.10 5.98
C ASP A 42 6.89 -8.55 5.71
N PRO A 43 6.59 -9.12 4.52
CA PRO A 43 5.23 -9.58 4.21
C PRO A 43 4.67 -10.60 5.21
N ARG A 44 5.51 -11.30 5.97
CA ARG A 44 5.09 -12.22 7.04
C ARG A 44 4.49 -11.51 8.25
N ASP A 45 4.73 -10.21 8.41
CA ASP A 45 4.20 -9.40 9.50
C ASP A 45 2.86 -8.73 9.15
N LEU A 46 2.45 -8.80 7.88
CA LEU A 46 1.22 -8.17 7.41
C LEU A 46 -0.02 -8.90 7.89
N ARG A 47 -1.03 -8.14 8.30
CA ARG A 47 -2.32 -8.63 8.78
C ARG A 47 -3.47 -7.91 8.07
N PRO A 48 -4.68 -8.51 8.04
CA PRO A 48 -5.87 -7.78 7.61
C PRO A 48 -6.02 -6.46 8.38
N GLY A 49 -6.29 -5.37 7.66
CA GLY A 49 -6.37 -4.02 8.22
C GLY A 49 -5.14 -3.15 7.96
N ASP A 50 -3.97 -3.74 7.68
CA ASP A 50 -2.80 -2.99 7.26
C ASP A 50 -3.05 -2.28 5.92
N ILE A 51 -2.47 -1.09 5.74
CA ILE A 51 -2.45 -0.38 4.46
C ILE A 51 -1.04 -0.48 3.88
N VAL A 52 -0.94 -0.89 2.61
CA VAL A 52 0.35 -1.19 1.97
C VAL A 52 0.50 -0.46 0.65
N LEU A 53 1.72 0.00 0.38
CA LEU A 53 2.11 0.36 -0.98
C LEU A 53 2.38 -0.93 -1.74
N CYS A 54 1.61 -1.16 -2.80
CA CYS A 54 1.61 -2.43 -3.52
C CYS A 54 1.32 -2.25 -5.01
N LYS A 55 1.45 -3.33 -5.79
CA LYS A 55 1.10 -3.35 -7.21
C LYS A 55 0.16 -4.50 -7.54
N VAL A 56 -1.04 -4.17 -8.00
CA VAL A 56 -2.05 -5.16 -8.44
C VAL A 56 -2.23 -5.03 -9.94
N ARG A 57 -2.00 -6.11 -10.69
CA ARG A 57 -2.16 -6.17 -12.16
C ARG A 57 -1.52 -4.99 -12.91
N GLY A 58 -0.33 -4.55 -12.48
CA GLY A 58 0.40 -3.47 -13.13
C GLY A 58 0.14 -2.07 -12.58
N THR A 59 -0.86 -1.89 -11.72
CA THR A 59 -1.20 -0.58 -11.13
C THR A 59 -0.77 -0.50 -9.67
N GLU A 60 -0.19 0.64 -9.29
CA GLU A 60 0.32 0.91 -7.95
C GLU A 60 -0.77 1.53 -7.06
N TYR A 61 -0.92 1.00 -5.85
CA TYR A 61 -1.94 1.40 -4.90
C TYR A 61 -1.37 1.56 -3.49
N LEU A 62 -1.95 2.47 -2.71
CA LEU A 62 -1.81 2.53 -1.26
C LEU A 62 -3.14 2.09 -0.65
N HIS A 63 -3.36 0.78 -0.49
CA HIS A 63 -4.66 0.19 -0.18
C HIS A 63 -4.60 -0.82 0.97
N PHE A 64 -5.75 -1.25 1.47
CA PHE A 64 -5.83 -2.21 2.57
C PHE A 64 -5.46 -3.63 2.12
N VAL A 65 -4.77 -4.35 2.99
CA VAL A 65 -4.83 -5.79 3.09
C VAL A 65 -6.18 -6.15 3.72
N LYS A 66 -7.07 -6.74 2.93
CA LYS A 66 -8.42 -7.17 3.36
C LYS A 66 -8.40 -8.60 3.92
N SER A 67 -7.52 -9.44 3.42
CA SER A 67 -7.37 -10.82 3.85
C SER A 67 -5.96 -11.34 3.53
N VAL A 68 -5.51 -12.35 4.26
CA VAL A 68 -4.25 -13.06 4.05
C VAL A 68 -4.54 -14.55 3.92
N GLN A 69 -4.07 -15.17 2.85
CA GLN A 69 -4.29 -16.59 2.59
C GLN A 69 -3.10 -17.17 1.82
N ASP A 70 -2.49 -18.23 2.35
CA ASP A 70 -1.41 -18.98 1.70
C ASP A 70 -0.26 -18.08 1.20
N GLY A 71 0.15 -17.10 2.02
CA GLY A 71 1.21 -16.14 1.67
C GLY A 71 0.82 -15.13 0.58
N ARG A 72 -0.46 -15.04 0.24
CA ARG A 72 -1.05 -14.04 -0.65
C ARG A 72 -1.93 -13.07 0.13
N PHE A 73 -2.09 -11.88 -0.43
CA PHE A 73 -2.79 -10.75 0.19
C PHE A 73 -3.92 -10.30 -0.72
N GLN A 74 -5.14 -10.24 -0.19
CA GLN A 74 -6.26 -9.64 -0.89
C GLN A 74 -6.21 -8.13 -0.69
N ILE A 75 -6.06 -7.37 -1.77
CA ILE A 75 -5.98 -5.91 -1.72
C ILE A 75 -7.34 -5.31 -2.06
N GLY A 76 -7.75 -4.31 -1.27
CA GLY A 76 -8.98 -3.57 -1.50
C GLY A 76 -8.92 -2.14 -0.99
N ASN A 77 -9.77 -1.29 -1.55
CA ASN A 77 -9.83 0.11 -1.16
C ASN A 77 -10.72 0.33 0.09
N ASN A 78 -10.92 1.59 0.48
CA ASN A 78 -11.79 1.96 1.61
C ASN A 78 -13.27 2.10 1.23
N ARG A 79 -13.66 1.72 0.01
CA ARG A 79 -15.02 1.84 -0.54
C ARG A 79 -15.68 0.49 -0.81
N GLY A 80 -15.10 -0.61 -0.33
CA GLY A 80 -15.60 -1.96 -0.53
C GLY A 80 -15.18 -2.62 -1.84
N HIS A 81 -14.40 -1.96 -2.69
CA HIS A 81 -13.90 -2.56 -3.92
C HIS A 81 -12.64 -3.40 -3.66
N ILE A 82 -12.62 -4.64 -4.17
CA ILE A 82 -11.48 -5.55 -4.14
C ILE A 82 -10.68 -5.41 -5.43
N ASN A 83 -9.41 -5.03 -5.32
CA ASN A 83 -8.51 -4.89 -6.47
C ASN A 83 -7.99 -6.23 -6.96
N GLY A 84 -7.77 -7.19 -6.05
CA GLY A 84 -7.32 -8.54 -6.39
C GLY A 84 -6.36 -9.13 -5.38
N TRP A 85 -5.91 -10.36 -5.67
CA TRP A 85 -4.91 -11.07 -4.88
C TRP A 85 -3.52 -10.83 -5.44
N ILE A 86 -2.54 -10.65 -4.55
CA ILE A 86 -1.13 -10.50 -4.90
C ILE A 86 -0.24 -11.35 -3.98
N GLY A 87 0.93 -11.73 -4.48
CA GLY A 87 1.98 -12.35 -3.67
C GLY A 87 2.89 -11.31 -3.02
N HIS A 88 3.76 -11.77 -2.12
CA HIS A 88 4.71 -10.94 -1.36
C HIS A 88 5.57 -10.01 -2.23
N ASN A 89 5.99 -10.45 -3.43
CA ASN A 89 6.83 -9.65 -4.35
C ASN A 89 6.19 -8.35 -4.85
N ALA A 90 4.87 -8.20 -4.67
CA ALA A 90 4.12 -7.02 -5.08
C ALA A 90 3.74 -6.12 -3.89
N ILE A 91 4.24 -6.41 -2.69
CA ILE A 91 4.20 -5.51 -1.53
C ILE A 91 5.55 -4.80 -1.43
N PHE A 92 5.52 -3.48 -1.22
CA PHE A 92 6.75 -2.68 -1.16
C PHE A 92 6.94 -2.00 0.19
N GLY A 93 5.88 -1.77 0.95
CA GLY A 93 5.96 -1.16 2.27
C GLY A 93 4.60 -1.06 2.94
N ARG A 94 4.60 -0.80 4.25
CA ARG A 94 3.39 -0.61 5.07
C ARG A 94 3.28 0.86 5.49
N LEU A 95 2.07 1.40 5.39
CA LEU A 95 1.73 2.72 5.90
C LEU A 95 1.80 2.73 7.43
N VAL A 96 2.54 3.68 7.99
CA VAL A 96 2.69 3.84 9.45
C VAL A 96 2.19 5.17 9.97
N LYS A 97 2.08 6.18 9.11
CA LYS A 97 1.60 7.50 9.50
C LYS A 97 0.79 8.16 8.39
N VAL A 98 -0.25 8.87 8.81
CA VAL A 98 -1.01 9.81 7.97
C VAL A 98 -1.06 11.12 8.75
N GLU A 99 -0.53 12.21 8.18
CA GLU A 99 -0.59 13.53 8.80
C GLU A 99 -2.00 14.14 8.64
N PRO A 100 -2.46 14.98 9.58
CA PRO A 100 -3.72 15.71 9.46
C PRO A 100 -3.77 16.66 8.24
#